data_AF-A0A223Q431-F1
#
_entry.id   AF-A0A223Q431-F1
#
_cell.length_a   1.000
_cell.length_b   1.000
_cell.length_c   1.000
_cell.angle_alpha   90.00
_cell.angle_beta   90.00
_cell.angle_gamma   90.00
#
_symmetry.space_group_name_H-M   'P 1'
#
loop_
_entity.id
_entity.type
_entity.pdbx_description
1 polymer ?
#
loop_
_entity_poly.entity_id
_entity_poly.type
_entity_poly.pdbx_seq_one_letter_code
_entity_poly.pdbx_strand_id
1 'polypeptide(L)'
;MLNLYDPAARQALRMPRQDQEHTVELRHRGEGWWVDFKVTFIPEDPKQCVQPETSGTNTLVQPAAGENVEWWYHRMVVTFLNLTEEPNERDPLSIIRHERLISSNDHYDLVLEDCRQLMKENPF
;
A
#
# COMPACT_ATOMS: atom_id res chain seq x y z
N MET A 1 -12.88 -11.16 1.76
CA MET A 1 -12.72 -9.77 2.21
C MET A 1 -12.54 -9.71 3.73
N LEU A 2 -11.48 -9.05 4.19
CA LEU A 2 -11.07 -9.01 5.60
C LEU A 2 -11.45 -7.67 6.22
N ASN A 3 -11.84 -7.63 7.50
CA ASN A 3 -12.02 -6.34 8.17
C ASN A 3 -10.65 -5.69 8.40
N LEU A 4 -10.49 -4.44 7.98
CA LEU A 4 -9.25 -3.68 8.03
C LEU A 4 -8.57 -3.72 9.40
N TYR A 5 -9.35 -3.75 10.49
CA TYR A 5 -8.82 -3.76 11.86
C TYR A 5 -8.59 -5.14 12.45
N ASP A 6 -8.95 -6.22 11.74
CA ASP A 6 -8.77 -7.56 12.25
C ASP A 6 -7.29 -7.98 12.17
N PRO A 7 -6.80 -8.80 13.11
CA PRO A 7 -5.46 -9.38 13.03
C PRO A 7 -5.19 -10.14 11.73
N ALA A 8 -6.25 -10.71 11.13
CA ALA A 8 -6.18 -11.39 9.85
C ALA A 8 -5.88 -10.43 8.68
N ALA A 9 -6.45 -9.21 8.66
CA ALA A 9 -6.11 -8.19 7.66
C ALA A 9 -4.66 -7.75 7.80
N ARG A 10 -4.22 -7.51 9.05
CA ARG A 10 -2.82 -7.21 9.32
C ARG A 10 -1.90 -8.32 8.80
N GLN A 11 -2.24 -9.59 9.03
CA GLN A 11 -1.46 -10.72 8.55
C GLN A 11 -1.52 -10.88 7.02
N ALA A 12 -2.66 -10.60 6.38
CA ALA A 12 -2.81 -10.70 4.94
C ALA A 12 -2.06 -9.58 4.20
N LEU A 13 -1.95 -8.40 4.82
CA LEU A 13 -1.12 -7.30 4.34
C LEU A 13 0.38 -7.56 4.60
N ARG A 14 0.72 -8.60 5.39
CA ARG A 14 2.09 -9.10 5.42
C ARG A 14 2.35 -9.89 4.16
N MET A 15 3.41 -9.47 3.49
CA MET A 15 3.84 -10.06 2.25
C MET A 15 4.42 -11.47 2.50
N PRO A 16 3.91 -12.50 1.82
CA PRO A 16 4.35 -13.87 2.05
C PRO A 16 5.70 -14.16 1.37
N ARG A 17 6.07 -13.43 0.31
CA ARG A 17 7.30 -13.59 -0.49
C ARG A 17 7.77 -12.26 -1.09
N GLN A 18 9.00 -12.27 -1.60
CA GLN A 18 9.71 -11.12 -2.15
C GLN A 18 9.23 -10.89 -3.58
N ASP A 19 9.04 -9.62 -3.96
CA ASP A 19 8.85 -9.16 -5.33
C ASP A 19 7.75 -9.92 -6.11
N GLN A 20 6.61 -10.17 -5.47
CA GLN A 20 5.44 -10.75 -6.13
C GLN A 20 4.24 -9.81 -6.02
N GLU A 21 3.51 -9.62 -7.12
CA GLU A 21 2.22 -8.93 -7.06
C GLU A 21 1.29 -9.61 -6.05
N HIS A 22 0.72 -8.81 -5.15
CA HIS A 22 -0.14 -9.29 -4.09
C HIS A 22 -1.31 -8.35 -3.90
N THR A 23 -2.51 -8.92 -3.85
CA THR A 23 -3.75 -8.16 -3.67
C THR A 23 -4.46 -8.62 -2.42
N VAL A 24 -4.90 -7.65 -1.60
CA VAL A 24 -5.72 -7.88 -0.43
C VAL A 24 -6.99 -7.07 -0.52
N GLU A 25 -8.14 -7.75 -0.39
CA GLU A 25 -9.43 -7.10 -0.28
C GLU A 25 -9.80 -6.89 1.18
N LEU A 26 -9.99 -5.63 1.54
CA LEU A 26 -10.26 -5.14 2.87
C LEU A 26 -11.65 -4.52 2.91
N ARG A 27 -12.23 -4.49 4.10
CA ARG A 27 -13.47 -3.80 4.39
C ARG A 27 -13.29 -2.97 5.65
N HIS A 28 -13.74 -1.74 5.62
CA HIS A 28 -13.73 -0.83 6.75
C HIS A 28 -15.14 -0.33 7.04
N ARG A 29 -15.45 -0.09 8.31
CA ARG A 29 -16.73 0.51 8.71
C ARG A 29 -16.56 2.02 8.82
N GLY A 30 -16.98 2.75 7.79
CA GLY A 30 -17.01 4.22 7.80
C GLY A 30 -18.10 4.77 8.72
N GLU A 31 -18.40 6.07 8.60
CA GLU A 31 -19.43 6.77 9.37
C GLU A 31 -20.87 6.45 8.93
N GLY A 32 -21.23 5.16 8.87
CA GLY A 32 -22.62 4.73 8.67
C GLY A 32 -22.80 3.51 7.78
N TRP A 33 -21.84 3.19 6.91
CA TRP A 33 -21.86 2.02 6.03
C TRP A 33 -20.49 1.35 5.92
N TRP A 34 -20.49 0.14 5.35
CA TRP A 34 -19.29 -0.61 5.04
C TRP A 34 -18.71 -0.15 3.71
N VAL A 35 -17.39 0.02 3.68
CA VAL A 35 -16.64 0.43 2.50
C VAL A 35 -15.58 -0.62 2.21
N ASP A 36 -15.52 -1.05 0.95
CA ASP A 36 -14.67 -2.13 0.49
C ASP A 36 -13.49 -1.55 -0.30
N PHE A 37 -12.29 -2.01 0.04
CA PHE A 37 -11.02 -1.55 -0.52
C PHE A 37 -10.24 -2.71 -1.10
N LYS A 38 -9.56 -2.46 -2.21
CA LYS A 38 -8.59 -3.36 -2.80
C LYS A 38 -7.22 -2.72 -2.63
N VAL A 39 -6.29 -3.46 -2.05
CA VAL A 39 -4.90 -3.05 -1.89
C VAL A 39 -4.04 -3.96 -2.75
N THR A 40 -3.40 -3.41 -3.77
CA THR A 40 -2.48 -4.13 -4.66
C THR A 40 -1.06 -3.64 -4.44
N PHE A 41 -0.17 -4.56 -4.10
CA PHE A 41 1.27 -4.34 -4.04
C PHE A 41 1.90 -4.83 -5.34
N ILE A 42 2.61 -3.95 -6.04
CA ILE A 42 3.21 -4.22 -7.35
C ILE A 42 4.73 -4.02 -7.26
N PRO A 43 5.53 -5.03 -7.62
CA PRO A 43 6.97 -4.87 -7.81
C PRO A 43 7.24 -4.00 -9.05
N GLU A 44 8.08 -2.97 -8.93
CA GLU A 44 8.53 -2.13 -10.05
C GLU A 44 10.06 -2.03 -10.08
N ASP A 45 10.63 -1.38 -11.10
CA ASP A 45 12.08 -1.16 -11.17
C ASP A 45 12.51 -0.21 -10.03
N PRO A 46 13.54 -0.55 -9.24
CA PRO A 46 14.05 0.29 -8.16
C PRO A 46 14.40 1.74 -8.54
N LYS A 47 14.58 2.04 -9.83
CA LYS A 47 14.83 3.39 -10.38
C LYS A 47 13.60 4.30 -10.38
N GLN A 48 12.40 3.76 -10.17
CA GLN A 48 11.14 4.52 -10.20
C GLN A 48 10.69 5.02 -8.82
N CYS A 49 11.40 4.67 -7.74
CA CYS A 49 11.07 5.12 -6.38
C CYS A 49 11.84 6.37 -5.94
N VAL A 50 11.15 7.26 -5.22
CA VAL A 50 11.74 8.38 -4.49
C VAL A 50 11.59 8.09 -2.99
N GLN A 51 12.68 8.13 -2.22
CA GLN A 51 12.56 8.04 -0.76
C GLN A 51 11.99 9.36 -0.22
N PRO A 52 11.03 9.34 0.72
CA PRO A 52 10.67 10.53 1.47
C PRO A 52 11.91 11.00 2.25
N GLU A 53 12.27 12.26 2.06
CA GLU A 53 13.57 12.83 2.43
C GLU A 53 13.83 12.81 3.94
N THR A 54 14.55 11.79 4.44
CA THR A 54 15.24 11.87 5.75
C THR A 54 16.74 12.13 5.64
N SER A 55 17.29 12.31 4.43
CA SER A 55 18.70 12.69 4.27
C SER A 55 18.89 13.42 2.94
N GLY A 56 19.52 14.60 2.98
CA GLY A 56 19.65 15.55 1.86
C GLY A 56 20.54 15.09 0.70
N THR A 57 20.43 13.84 0.28
CA THR A 57 21.15 13.28 -0.86
C THR A 57 20.26 12.23 -1.50
N ASN A 58 19.73 12.55 -2.69
CA ASN A 58 19.04 11.62 -3.60
C ASN A 58 20.00 10.52 -4.04
N THR A 59 20.28 9.60 -3.12
CA THR A 59 21.18 8.48 -3.35
C THR A 59 20.29 7.29 -3.66
N LEU A 60 20.44 6.71 -4.86
CA LEU A 60 19.92 5.38 -5.14
C LEU A 60 20.49 4.42 -4.09
N VAL A 61 19.69 4.10 -3.07
CA VAL A 61 20.08 3.13 -2.05
C VAL A 61 20.14 1.77 -2.75
N GLN A 62 21.34 1.22 -2.89
CA GLN A 62 21.50 -0.19 -3.22
C GLN A 62 21.12 -1.02 -1.99
N PRO A 63 20.37 -2.12 -2.13
CA PRO A 63 20.01 -2.96 -1.00
C PRO A 63 21.29 -3.46 -0.32
N ALA A 64 21.36 -3.32 1.01
CA ALA A 64 22.50 -3.78 1.79
C ALA A 64 22.61 -5.30 1.69
N ALA A 65 23.66 -5.80 1.04
CA ALA A 65 23.91 -7.22 0.94
C ALA A 65 24.31 -7.78 2.31
N GLY A 66 23.38 -8.47 2.99
CA GLY A 66 23.76 -9.33 4.12
C GLY A 66 22.83 -9.40 5.32
N GLU A 67 21.80 -8.55 5.42
CA GLU A 67 20.80 -8.68 6.49
C GLU A 67 19.45 -9.10 5.90
N ASN A 68 18.78 -10.05 6.58
CA ASN A 68 17.46 -10.58 6.20
C ASN A 68 16.33 -9.56 6.42
N VAL A 69 16.47 -8.37 5.87
CA VAL A 69 15.52 -7.26 5.95
C VAL A 69 15.61 -6.60 4.58
N GLU A 70 14.60 -6.67 3.73
CA GLU A 70 13.63 -5.60 3.54
C GLU A 70 12.71 -6.08 2.41
N TRP A 71 11.39 -5.91 2.53
CA TRP A 71 10.45 -6.37 1.51
C TRP A 71 10.11 -5.20 0.58
N TRP A 72 10.61 -5.23 -0.66
CA TRP A 72 10.60 -4.10 -1.58
C TRP A 72 9.35 -4.09 -2.48
N TYR A 73 8.28 -3.43 -2.04
CA TYR A 73 7.26 -3.00 -3.00
C TYR A 73 7.62 -1.61 -3.46
N HIS A 74 7.47 -1.40 -4.75
CA HIS A 74 7.84 -0.14 -5.38
C HIS A 74 6.60 0.66 -5.72
N ARG A 75 5.44 0.00 -5.82
CA ARG A 75 4.13 0.61 -5.95
C ARG A 75 3.09 -0.07 -5.08
N MET A 76 2.38 0.72 -4.27
CA MET A 76 1.19 0.29 -3.54
C MET A 76 -0.01 1.05 -4.09
N VAL A 77 -1.09 0.33 -4.37
CA VAL A 77 -2.31 0.89 -4.94
C VAL A 77 -3.49 0.54 -4.03
N VAL A 78 -4.15 1.55 -3.49
CA VAL A 78 -5.35 1.40 -2.67
C VAL A 78 -6.53 1.96 -3.47
N THR A 79 -7.57 1.17 -3.70
CA THR A 79 -8.76 1.58 -4.44
C THR A 79 -10.05 1.15 -3.76
N PHE A 80 -11.15 1.84 -4.02
CA PHE A 80 -12.48 1.32 -3.69
C PHE A 80 -12.85 0.15 -4.61
N LEU A 81 -13.45 -0.91 -4.05
CA LEU A 81 -13.85 -2.11 -4.80
C LEU A 81 -14.99 -1.86 -5.82
N ASN A 82 -15.62 -0.68 -5.80
CA ASN A 82 -16.66 -0.30 -6.76
C ASN A 82 -16.11 0.04 -8.16
N LEU A 83 -14.79 0.00 -8.35
CA LEU A 83 -14.15 0.28 -9.63
C LEU A 83 -13.78 -1.00 -10.38
N THR A 84 -14.40 -1.18 -11.55
CA THR A 84 -14.09 -2.24 -12.51
C THR A 84 -12.90 -1.92 -13.43
N GLU A 85 -12.34 -0.71 -13.37
CA GLU A 85 -11.21 -0.28 -14.21
C GLU A 85 -9.89 -0.28 -13.44
N GLU A 86 -8.76 -0.44 -14.16
CA GLU A 86 -7.43 -0.37 -13.55
C GLU A 86 -7.17 1.05 -13.02
N PRO A 87 -6.71 1.19 -11.76
CA PRO A 87 -6.43 2.49 -11.17
C PRO A 87 -5.34 3.23 -11.95
N ASN A 88 -5.67 4.44 -12.37
CA ASN A 88 -4.76 5.38 -12.99
C ASN A 88 -4.32 6.44 -11.96
N GLU A 89 -3.16 7.05 -12.12
CA GLU A 89 -2.66 8.14 -11.25
C GLU A 89 -3.61 9.34 -11.13
N ARG A 90 -4.60 9.43 -12.03
CA ARG A 90 -5.61 10.48 -12.04
C ARG A 90 -6.97 10.02 -11.48
N ASP A 91 -7.08 8.77 -11.04
CA ASP A 91 -8.32 8.23 -10.50
C ASP A 91 -8.50 8.73 -9.04
N PRO A 92 -9.51 9.59 -8.76
CA PRO A 92 -9.73 10.16 -7.44
C PRO A 92 -10.19 9.14 -6.39
N LEU A 93 -10.49 7.91 -6.82
CA LEU A 93 -10.88 6.79 -5.98
C LEU A 93 -9.72 5.81 -5.73
N SER A 94 -8.50 6.24 -6.09
CA SER A 94 -7.27 5.50 -5.89
C SER A 94 -6.19 6.34 -5.22
N ILE A 95 -5.38 5.71 -4.39
CA ILE A 95 -4.08 6.25 -3.96
C ILE A 95 -3.00 5.32 -4.50
N ILE A 96 -2.02 5.90 -5.18
CA ILE A 96 -0.85 5.21 -5.69
C ILE A 96 0.38 5.78 -4.96
N ARG A 97 1.11 4.92 -4.26
CA ARG A 97 2.38 5.27 -3.59
C ARG A 97 3.53 4.56 -4.24
N HIS A 98 4.61 5.30 -4.48
CA HIS A 98 5.87 4.73 -4.97
C HIS A 98 6.96 4.79 -3.89
N GLU A 99 6.85 3.92 -2.88
CA GLU A 99 7.71 3.97 -1.69
C GLU A 99 8.35 2.62 -1.42
N ARG A 100 9.63 2.62 -1.03
CA ARG A 100 10.32 1.41 -0.54
C ARG A 100 10.01 1.21 0.94
N LEU A 101 9.53 0.04 1.28
CA LEU A 101 9.08 -0.25 2.63
C LEU A 101 10.04 -1.22 3.35
N ILE A 102 10.42 -0.84 4.57
CA ILE A 102 11.50 -1.49 5.32
C ILE A 102 10.94 -2.60 6.23
N SER A 103 9.69 -2.46 6.71
CA SER A 103 9.08 -3.41 7.62
C SER A 103 7.58 -3.65 7.37
N SER A 104 7.12 -4.85 7.74
CA SER A 104 5.71 -5.25 7.62
C SER A 104 4.73 -4.43 8.48
N ASN A 105 5.21 -3.72 9.50
CA ASN A 105 4.35 -2.86 10.31
C ASN A 105 4.10 -1.52 9.60
N ASP A 106 5.12 -0.98 8.94
CA ASP A 106 5.00 0.27 8.19
C ASP A 106 3.98 0.13 7.04
N HIS A 107 3.92 -1.06 6.42
CA HIS A 107 2.95 -1.36 5.36
C HIS A 107 1.51 -1.18 5.84
N TYR A 108 1.21 -1.71 7.02
CA TYR A 108 -0.15 -1.69 7.55
C TYR A 108 -0.59 -0.28 7.94
N ASP A 109 0.30 0.48 8.57
CA ASP A 109 0.00 1.86 8.98
C ASP A 109 -0.19 2.79 7.76
N LEU A 110 0.60 2.61 6.69
CA LEU A 110 0.41 3.33 5.43
C LEU A 110 -0.92 2.97 4.74
N VAL A 111 -1.27 1.68 4.67
CA VAL A 111 -2.57 1.26 4.13
C VAL A 111 -3.73 1.86 4.94
N LEU A 112 -3.62 1.90 6.27
CA LEU A 112 -4.62 2.55 7.12
C LEU A 112 -4.76 4.04 6.82
N GLU A 113 -3.64 4.74 6.62
CA GLU A 113 -3.62 6.16 6.28
C GLU A 113 -4.29 6.39 4.92
N ASP A 114 -3.91 5.62 3.90
CA ASP A 114 -4.46 5.75 2.55
C ASP A 114 -5.96 5.45 2.49
N CYS A 115 -6.42 4.38 3.17
CA CYS A 115 -7.85 4.11 3.30
C CYS A 115 -8.58 5.28 3.97
N ARG A 116 -8.02 5.87 5.03
CA ARG A 116 -8.62 7.03 5.73
C ARG A 116 -8.67 8.27 4.84
N GLN A 117 -7.61 8.54 4.09
CA GLN A 117 -7.55 9.66 3.17
C GLN A 117 -8.59 9.52 2.07
N LEU A 118 -8.68 8.34 1.43
CA LEU A 118 -9.69 8.06 0.41
C LEU A 118 -11.12 8.26 0.93
N MET A 119 -11.42 7.84 2.16
CA MET A 119 -12.75 8.07 2.76
C MET A 119 -13.02 9.54 3.08
N LYS A 120 -12.00 10.29 3.45
CA LYS A 120 -12.14 11.72 3.73
C LYS A 120 -12.40 12.51 2.45
N GLU A 121 -11.70 12.16 1.38
CA GLU A 121 -11.85 12.79 0.06
C GLU A 121 -13.14 12.33 -0.64
N ASN A 122 -13.61 11.11 -0.34
CA ASN A 122 -14.82 10.52 -0.89
C ASN A 122 -15.76 10.05 0.24
N PRO A 123 -16.44 10.98 0.93
CA PRO A 123 -17.51 10.64 1.85
C PRO A 123 -18.69 10.14 1.01
N PHE A 124 -18.82 8.83 0.86
CA PHE A 124 -19.96 8.19 0.18
C PHE A 124 -21.30 8.44 0.90
#